data_AF-A0AAN6UN40-F1
#
_entry.id   AF-A0AAN6UN40-F1
#
_cell.length_a   1.000
_cell.length_b   1.000
_cell.length_c   1.000
_cell.angle_alpha   90.00
_cell.angle_beta   90.00
_cell.angle_gamma   90.00
#
_symmetry.space_group_name_H-M   'P 1'
#
loop_
_entity.id
_entity.type
_entity.pdbx_description
1 polymer ?
#
loop_
_entity_poly.entity_id
_entity_poly.type
_entity_poly.pdbx_seq_one_letter_code
_entity_poly.pdbx_strand_id
1 'polypeptide(L)' 'VPGCATACITSAASVVGCGSSDYGCRCSSSAAIQASAIGCVIGACGIDQALKVPPAVGALC' A
#
# COMPACT_ATOMS: atom_id res chain seq x y z
N VAL A 1 -8.06 -6.10 -0.95
CA VAL A 1 -7.60 -4.70 -1.18
C VAL A 1 -8.50 -4.09 -2.24
N PRO A 2 -9.14 -2.93 -1.99
CA PRO A 2 -9.97 -2.27 -2.99
C PRO A 2 -9.10 -1.81 -4.18
N GLY A 3 -9.63 -1.86 -5.40
CA GLY A 3 -8.87 -1.54 -6.62
C GLY A 3 -8.26 -0.12 -6.61
N CYS A 4 -8.93 0.82 -5.95
CA CYS A 4 -8.44 2.19 -5.78
C CYS A 4 -7.17 2.25 -4.91
N ALA A 5 -6.99 1.32 -3.97
CA ALA A 5 -5.78 1.22 -3.16
C ALA A 5 -4.69 0.38 -3.83
N THR A 6 -5.06 -0.58 -4.68
CA THR A 6 -4.09 -1.42 -5.41
C THR A 6 -3.15 -0.59 -6.27
N ALA A 7 -3.66 0.40 -7.02
CA ALA A 7 -2.83 1.30 -7.81
C ALA A 7 -1.86 2.11 -6.93
N CYS A 8 -2.34 2.63 -5.79
CA CYS A 8 -1.53 3.36 -4.83
C CYS A 8 -0.45 2.50 -4.17
N ILE A 9 -0.78 1.26 -3.81
CA ILE A 9 0.16 0.31 -3.20
C ILE A 9 1.24 -0.09 -4.22
N THR A 10 0.89 -0.33 -5.48
CA THR A 10 1.88 -0.63 -6.53
C THR A 10 2.80 0.56 -6.78
N SER A 11 2.24 1.78 -6.82
CA SER A 11 3.04 3.00 -6.95
C SER A 11 3.97 3.19 -5.73
N ALA A 12 3.46 3.00 -4.53
CA ALA A 12 4.23 3.10 -3.29
C ALA A 12 5.32 2.01 -3.19
N ALA A 13 5.01 0.77 -3.57
CA ALA A 13 5.99 -0.31 -3.64
C ALA A 13 7.14 0.07 -4.60
N SER A 14 6.82 0.66 -5.74
CA SER A 14 7.79 1.16 -6.72
C SER A 14 8.68 2.27 -6.13
N VAL A 15 8.13 3.18 -5.32
CA VAL A 15 8.88 4.24 -4.62
C VAL A 15 9.85 3.65 -3.59
N VAL A 16 9.45 2.58 -2.92
CA VAL A 16 10.29 1.87 -1.93
C VAL A 16 11.31 0.93 -2.60
N GLY A 17 11.24 0.76 -3.93
CA GLY A 17 12.10 -0.13 -4.69
C GLY A 17 11.70 -1.61 -4.61
N CYS A 18 10.53 -1.91 -4.04
CA CYS A 18 9.98 -3.26 -4.05
C CYS A 18 9.22 -3.50 -5.36
N GLY A 19 9.63 -4.52 -6.11
CA GLY A 19 8.93 -4.95 -7.31
C GLY A 19 7.47 -5.35 -7.04
N SER A 20 6.60 -5.21 -8.03
CA SER A 20 5.17 -5.56 -7.93
C SER A 20 4.94 -7.00 -7.45
N SER A 21 5.88 -7.90 -7.77
CA SER A 21 5.84 -9.32 -7.42
C SER A 21 6.71 -9.69 -6.21
N ASP A 22 7.48 -8.74 -5.66
CA ASP A 22 8.35 -8.95 -4.50
C ASP A 22 7.55 -8.83 -3.21
N TYR A 23 6.66 -9.79 -2.97
CA TYR A 23 5.83 -9.81 -1.77
C TYR A 23 6.66 -9.79 -0.49
N GLY A 24 7.84 -10.45 -0.47
CA GLY A 24 8.76 -10.40 0.67
C GLY A 24 9.28 -8.98 0.97
N CYS A 25 9.73 -8.25 -0.06
CA CYS A 25 10.16 -6.85 0.09
C CYS A 25 8.99 -5.97 0.50
N ARG A 26 7.83 -6.14 -0.18
CA ARG A 26 6.61 -5.38 0.12
C ARG A 26 6.15 -5.61 1.55
N CYS A 27 6.35 -6.82 2.06
CA CYS A 27 5.98 -7.19 3.40
C CYS A 27 6.92 -6.61 4.46
N SER A 28 8.23 -6.75 4.23
CA SER A 28 9.26 -6.18 5.10
C SER A 28 9.18 -4.65 5.14
N SER A 29 8.84 -4.02 4.01
CA SER A 29 8.68 -2.58 3.87
C SER A 29 7.21 -2.13 3.92
N SER A 30 6.33 -2.94 4.51
CA SER A 30 4.89 -2.64 4.60
C SER A 30 4.60 -1.28 5.22
N ALA A 31 5.36 -0.88 6.25
CA ALA A 31 5.21 0.41 6.90
C ALA A 31 5.59 1.58 5.97
N ALA A 32 6.68 1.46 5.22
CA ALA A 32 7.12 2.47 4.26
C ALA A 32 6.15 2.58 3.07
N ILE A 33 5.67 1.44 2.58
CA ILE A 33 4.66 1.38 1.53
C ILE A 33 3.34 1.96 2.03
N GLN A 34 2.90 1.65 3.24
CA GLN A 34 1.68 2.23 3.82
C GLN A 34 1.80 3.74 3.99
N ALA A 35 2.90 4.25 4.55
CA ALA A 35 3.12 5.69 4.68
C ALA A 35 3.06 6.41 3.32
N SER A 36 3.66 5.81 2.29
CA SER A 36 3.66 6.34 0.92
C SER A 36 2.30 6.18 0.21
N ALA A 37 1.61 5.06 0.45
CA ALA A 37 0.32 4.75 -0.15
C ALA A 37 -0.83 5.51 0.52
N ILE A 38 -0.75 5.82 1.82
CA ILE A 38 -1.80 6.53 2.58
C ILE A 38 -2.14 7.86 1.89
N GLY A 39 -1.16 8.66 1.49
CA GLY A 39 -1.41 9.92 0.79
C GLY A 39 -2.18 9.72 -0.53
N CYS A 40 -1.78 8.72 -1.32
CA CYS A 40 -2.46 8.37 -2.57
C CYS A 40 -3.88 7.83 -2.32
N VAL A 41 -4.05 6.95 -1.33
CA VAL A 41 -5.33 6.33 -0.99
C VAL A 41 -6.30 7.36 -0.44
N ILE A 42 -5.83 8.33 0.34
CA ILE A 42 -6.65 9.47 0.78
C ILE A 42 -7.21 10.23 -0.42
N GLY A 43 -6.38 10.52 -1.42
CA GLY A 43 -6.80 11.23 -2.63
C GLY A 43 -7.69 10.41 -3.57
N ALA A 44 -7.43 9.10 -3.70
CA ALA A 44 -8.12 8.23 -4.67
C ALA A 44 -9.33 7.49 -4.10
N CYS A 45 -9.26 7.04 -2.85
CA CYS A 45 -10.29 6.24 -2.18
C CYS A 45 -10.97 6.98 -1.01
N GLY A 46 -10.37 8.04 -0.48
CA GLY A 46 -10.78 8.73 0.74
C GLY A 46 -10.10 8.20 2.02
N ILE A 47 -10.14 9.03 3.07
CA ILE A 47 -9.53 8.75 4.38
C ILE A 47 -10.04 7.43 5.00
N ASP A 48 -11.32 7.11 4.84
CA ASP A 48 -11.92 5.90 5.42
C ASP A 48 -11.25 4.62 4.92
N GLN A 49 -10.88 4.59 3.63
CA GLN A 49 -10.15 3.47 3.04
C GLN A 49 -8.68 3.48 3.44
N ALA A 50 -8.06 4.66 3.58
CA ALA A 50 -6.67 4.79 4.01
C ALA A 50 -6.43 4.18 5.40
N LEU A 51 -7.38 4.34 6.34
CA LEU A 51 -7.30 3.70 7.66
C LEU A 51 -7.45 2.17 7.59
N LYS A 52 -8.04 1.62 6.53
CA LYS A 52 -8.21 0.18 6.31
C LYS A 52 -7.02 -0.45 5.57
N VAL A 53 -6.11 0.34 5.01
CA VAL A 53 -4.91 -0.16 4.32
C VAL A 53 -3.93 -0.88 5.26
N PRO A 54 -3.60 -0.37 6.47
CA PRO A 54 -2.66 -1.04 7.37
C PRO A 54 -3.01 -2.48 7.73
N PRO A 55 -4.24 -2.79 8.20
CA PRO A 55 -4.62 -4.18 8.47
C PRO A 55 -4.73 -5.01 7.18
N ALA A 56 -5.12 -4.41 6.05
CA ALA A 56 -5.22 -5.13 4.77
C ALA A 56 -3.84 -5.52 4.21
N VAL A 57 -2.82 -4.69 4.39
CA VAL A 57 -1.43 -4.99 4.00
C VAL A 57 -0.81 -5.99 4.97
N GLY A 58 -1.07 -5.86 6.28
CA GLY A 58 -0.64 -6.85 7.28
C GLY A 58 -1.27 -8.23 7.08
N ALA A 59 -2.49 -8.31 6.56
CA ALA A 59 -3.15 -9.57 6.24
C ALA A 59 -2.65 -10.24 4.94
N LEU A 60 -1.89 -9.52 4.10
CA LEU A 60 -1.34 -10.02 2.83
C LEU A 60 0.05 -10.67 2.98
N CYS A 61 0.53 -10.85 4.21
CA CYS A 61 1.95 -10.86 4.56
C CYS A 61 2.42 -12.08 5.40
#